data_AF-A0A941F845-F1
#
_entry.id   AF-A0A941F845-F1
#
_cell.length_a   1.000
_cell.length_b   1.000
_cell.length_c   1.000
_cell.angle_alpha   90.00
_cell.angle_beta   90.00
_cell.angle_gamma   90.00
#
_symmetry.space_group_name_H-M   'P 1'
#
loop_
_entity.id
_entity.type
_entity.pdbx_description
1 polymer ?
#
loop_
_entity_poly.entity_id
_entity_poly.type
_entity_poly.pdbx_seq_one_letter_code
_entity_poly.pdbx_strand_id
1 'polypeptide(L)'
;MVNPKNFFLDKEKLRTIDTIRIIYLMVFMVCFALTEAGRYIYRPFIYANNINDFGIADSMGNSGGIIVQIFFGLMLVNPTKTKGLRLIGFFVIGYVLYEVAQLILPKGVFDWKDIYATLIGGLIALGLFLLLNKLVKGNKTIYKF
;
A
#
# COMPACT_ATOMS: atom_id res chain seq x y z
N MET A 1 27.15 -6.18 -23.09
CA MET A 1 26.79 -6.16 -21.66
C MET A 1 25.29 -5.91 -21.54
N VAL A 2 24.52 -6.89 -21.09
CA VAL A 2 23.09 -6.72 -20.83
C VAL A 2 22.98 -5.84 -19.58
N ASN A 3 22.57 -4.58 -19.74
CA ASN A 3 22.22 -3.74 -18.60
C ASN A 3 21.07 -4.46 -17.86
N PRO A 4 21.26 -4.97 -16.63
CA PRO A 4 20.19 -5.67 -15.95
C PRO A 4 19.08 -4.65 -15.70
N LYS A 5 18.00 -4.74 -16.49
CA LYS A 5 16.82 -3.90 -16.30
C LYS A 5 16.34 -4.11 -14.86
N ASN A 6 16.57 -3.11 -14.02
CA ASN A 6 16.29 -3.19 -12.58
C ASN A 6 14.81 -3.59 -12.37
N PHE A 7 14.58 -4.57 -11.50
CA PHE A 7 13.30 -5.29 -11.42
C PHE A 7 12.14 -4.39 -10.96
N PHE A 8 12.43 -3.47 -10.03
CA PHE A 8 11.49 -2.50 -9.47
C PHE A 8 11.73 -1.06 -9.96
N LEU A 9 13.00 -0.69 -10.16
CA LEU A 9 13.37 0.71 -10.33
C LEU A 9 13.54 1.11 -11.79
N ASP A 10 13.26 2.37 -12.07
CA ASP A 10 13.60 3.02 -13.32
C ASP A 10 14.31 4.34 -13.01
N LYS A 11 15.62 4.41 -13.31
CA LYS A 11 16.47 5.53 -12.88
C LYS A 11 15.98 6.88 -13.41
N GLU A 12 15.46 6.89 -14.64
CA GLU A 12 14.90 8.09 -15.24
C GLU A 12 13.62 8.51 -14.51
N LYS A 13 12.74 7.57 -14.20
CA LYS A 13 11.46 7.88 -13.53
C LYS A 13 11.62 8.35 -12.08
N LEU A 14 12.60 7.80 -11.35
CA LEU A 14 12.93 8.25 -10.00
C LEU A 14 13.21 9.75 -9.95
N ARG A 15 13.83 10.28 -11.01
CA ARG A 15 14.18 11.70 -11.17
C ARG A 15 13.09 12.53 -11.84
N THR A 16 11.87 12.03 -11.97
CA THR A 16 10.75 12.79 -12.53
C THR A 16 9.63 12.97 -11.52
N ILE A 17 9.07 14.17 -11.48
CA ILE A 17 7.76 14.45 -10.90
C ILE A 17 6.80 14.54 -12.07
N ASP A 18 5.84 13.62 -12.11
CA ASP A 18 4.79 13.58 -13.12
C ASP A 18 3.41 13.53 -12.45
N THR A 19 2.36 13.72 -13.23
CA THR A 19 0.98 13.81 -12.72
C THR A 19 0.59 12.56 -11.92
N ILE A 20 0.96 11.37 -12.40
CA ILE A 20 0.62 10.12 -11.71
C ILE A 20 1.32 9.99 -10.35
N ARG A 21 2.58 10.45 -10.23
CA ARG A 21 3.30 10.46 -8.96
C ARG A 21 2.64 11.35 -7.91
N ILE A 22 2.15 12.53 -8.31
CA ILE A 22 1.39 13.42 -7.43
C ILE A 22 0.07 12.76 -7.01
N ILE A 23 -0.61 12.06 -7.92
CA ILE A 23 -1.82 11.32 -7.58
C ILE A 23 -1.53 10.21 -6.57
N TYR A 24 -0.44 9.44 -6.74
CA TYR A 24 -0.03 8.45 -5.74
C TYR A 24 0.24 9.08 -4.38
N LEU A 25 0.86 10.27 -4.33
CA LEU A 25 1.04 11.02 -3.08
C LEU A 25 -0.29 11.37 -2.43
N MET A 26 -1.25 11.91 -3.21
CA MET A 26 -2.57 12.27 -2.68
C MET A 26 -3.33 11.07 -2.14
N VAL A 27 -3.31 9.94 -2.87
CA VAL A 27 -3.95 8.68 -2.41
C VAL A 27 -3.28 8.17 -1.15
N PHE A 28 -1.94 8.18 -1.09
CA PHE A 28 -1.20 7.84 0.13
C PHE A 28 -1.66 8.69 1.32
N MET A 29 -1.73 10.02 1.18
CA MET A 29 -2.11 10.93 2.27
C MET A 29 -3.55 10.65 2.75
N VAL A 30 -4.49 10.46 1.82
CA VAL A 30 -5.89 10.15 2.16
C VAL A 30 -6.00 8.80 2.86
N CYS A 31 -5.39 7.76 2.30
CA CYS A 31 -5.40 6.42 2.91
C CYS A 31 -4.70 6.40 4.27
N PHE A 32 -3.62 7.16 4.45
CA PHE A 32 -2.93 7.29 5.72
C PHE A 32 -3.85 7.92 6.77
N ALA A 33 -4.46 9.05 6.46
CA ALA A 33 -5.41 9.71 7.34
C ALA A 33 -6.60 8.81 7.72
N LEU A 34 -7.16 8.09 6.74
CA LEU A 34 -8.25 7.14 6.99
C LEU A 34 -7.81 5.95 7.84
N THR A 35 -6.60 5.44 7.64
CA THR A 35 -6.06 4.32 8.45
C THR A 35 -5.83 4.76 9.89
N GLU A 36 -5.26 5.94 10.10
CA GLU A 36 -5.08 6.48 11.45
C GLU A 36 -6.40 6.84 12.13
N ALA A 37 -7.36 7.43 11.41
CA ALA A 37 -8.71 7.62 11.92
C ALA A 37 -9.35 6.27 12.29
N GLY A 38 -9.12 5.24 11.47
CA GLY A 38 -9.45 3.85 11.77
C GLY A 38 -8.91 3.36 13.11
N ARG A 39 -7.62 3.57 13.35
CA ARG A 39 -6.93 3.13 14.57
C ARG A 39 -7.33 3.92 15.82
N TYR A 40 -7.45 5.24 15.70
CA TYR A 40 -7.59 6.13 16.86
C TYR A 40 -9.02 6.60 17.14
N ILE A 41 -9.94 6.44 16.19
CA ILE A 41 -11.34 6.86 16.34
C ILE A 41 -12.27 5.66 16.21
N TYR A 42 -12.22 4.98 15.06
CA TYR A 42 -13.14 3.87 14.76
C TYR A 42 -12.96 2.68 15.70
N ARG A 43 -11.73 2.17 15.85
CA ARG A 43 -11.44 1.02 16.72
C ARG A 43 -11.86 1.28 18.17
N PRO A 44 -11.47 2.40 18.82
CA PRO A 44 -11.94 2.72 20.17
C PRO A 44 -13.46 2.82 20.27
N PHE A 45 -14.13 3.38 19.26
CA PHE A 45 -15.60 3.45 19.22
C PHE A 45 -16.24 2.05 19.19
N ILE A 46 -15.73 1.13 18.35
CA ILE A 46 -16.21 -0.24 18.27
C ILE A 46 -16.08 -0.95 19.61
N TYR A 47 -14.90 -0.85 20.24
CA TYR A 47 -14.65 -1.48 21.54
C TYR A 47 -15.50 -0.87 22.66
N ALA A 48 -15.62 0.46 22.71
CA ALA A 48 -16.40 1.15 23.75
C ALA A 48 -17.90 0.82 23.69
N ASN A 49 -18.42 0.53 22.50
CA ASN A 49 -19.84 0.20 22.29
C ASN A 49 -20.10 -1.31 22.20
N ASN A 50 -19.09 -2.17 22.43
CA ASN A 50 -19.18 -3.63 22.30
C ASN A 50 -19.77 -4.08 20.95
N ILE A 51 -19.44 -3.36 19.87
CA ILE A 51 -19.93 -3.68 18.53
C ILE A 51 -19.10 -4.85 17.98
N ASN A 52 -19.77 -5.89 17.50
CA ASN A 52 -19.11 -6.95 16.75
C ASN A 52 -19.02 -6.54 15.28
N ASP A 53 -17.86 -6.03 14.87
CA ASP A 53 -17.57 -5.65 13.49
C ASP A 53 -16.80 -6.74 12.72
N PHE A 54 -16.84 -7.98 13.21
CA PHE A 54 -16.15 -9.13 12.64
C PHE A 54 -14.62 -8.99 12.57
N GLY A 55 -14.02 -8.12 13.40
CA GLY A 55 -12.57 -7.96 13.50
C GLY A 55 -11.97 -6.97 12.51
N ILE A 56 -12.80 -6.10 11.91
CA ILE A 56 -12.32 -4.99 11.07
C ILE A 56 -11.50 -4.00 11.90
N ALA A 57 -11.97 -3.66 13.10
CA ALA A 57 -11.28 -2.78 14.02
C ALA A 57 -9.89 -3.31 14.38
N ASP A 58 -9.79 -4.60 14.72
CA ASP A 58 -8.54 -5.29 15.08
C ASP A 58 -7.55 -5.23 13.91
N SER A 59 -8.03 -5.50 12.70
CA SER A 59 -7.21 -5.65 11.49
C SER A 59 -7.04 -4.36 10.67
N MET A 60 -7.51 -3.22 11.19
CA MET A 60 -7.42 -1.91 10.53
C MET A 60 -5.97 -1.52 10.18
N GLY A 61 -5.02 -1.93 11.02
CA GLY A 61 -3.61 -1.67 10.79
C GLY A 61 -3.07 -2.37 9.54
N ASN A 62 -3.51 -3.58 9.25
CA ASN A 62 -3.04 -4.37 8.12
C ASN A 62 -3.83 -4.06 6.85
N SER A 63 -5.17 -3.97 6.95
CA SER A 63 -6.03 -3.64 5.80
C SER A 63 -5.78 -2.24 5.26
N GLY A 64 -5.68 -1.23 6.12
CA GLY A 64 -5.34 0.14 5.73
C GLY A 64 -3.85 0.31 5.46
N GLY A 65 -3.00 -0.25 6.33
CA GLY A 65 -1.55 -0.09 6.26
C GLY A 65 -0.93 -0.61 4.96
N ILE A 66 -1.41 -1.73 4.42
CA ILE A 66 -0.90 -2.23 3.13
C ILE A 66 -1.20 -1.27 1.97
N ILE A 67 -2.36 -0.61 1.97
CA ILE A 67 -2.72 0.38 0.95
C ILE A 67 -1.79 1.59 1.06
N VAL A 68 -1.60 2.09 2.29
CA VAL A 68 -0.68 3.18 2.61
C VAL A 68 0.73 2.86 2.12
N GLN A 69 1.26 1.68 2.49
CA GLN A 69 2.60 1.25 2.14
C GLN A 69 2.81 1.15 0.63
N ILE A 70 1.82 0.59 -0.08
CA ILE A 70 1.85 0.47 -1.54
C ILE A 70 1.92 1.85 -2.19
N PHE A 71 1.00 2.76 -1.85
CA PHE A 71 0.95 4.08 -2.51
C PHE A 71 2.13 4.97 -2.11
N PHE A 72 2.64 4.84 -0.89
CA PHE A 72 3.90 5.46 -0.50
C PHE A 72 5.07 4.96 -1.36
N GLY A 73 5.21 3.64 -1.52
CA GLY A 73 6.26 3.06 -2.35
C GLY A 73 6.14 3.43 -3.84
N LEU A 74 4.92 3.44 -4.39
CA LEU A 74 4.64 3.88 -5.75
C LEU A 74 4.99 5.36 -5.95
N MET A 75 4.69 6.21 -4.98
CA MET A 75 5.05 7.63 -5.00
C MET A 75 6.58 7.82 -4.92
N LEU A 76 7.27 7.08 -4.07
CA LEU A 76 8.73 7.19 -3.93
C LEU A 76 9.47 6.72 -5.18
N VAL A 77 9.07 5.58 -5.75
CA VAL A 77 9.78 4.93 -6.85
C VAL A 77 9.33 5.45 -8.22
N ASN A 78 8.09 5.93 -8.33
CA ASN A 78 7.43 6.30 -9.58
C ASN A 78 7.57 5.23 -10.70
N PRO A 79 7.21 3.96 -10.45
CA PRO A 79 7.50 2.89 -11.40
C PRO A 79 6.61 2.96 -12.65
N THR A 80 7.07 2.35 -13.74
CA THR A 80 6.18 2.03 -14.87
C THR A 80 5.09 1.04 -14.43
N LYS A 81 3.98 0.96 -15.18
CA LYS A 81 2.85 0.08 -14.82
C LYS A 81 3.27 -1.35 -14.46
N THR A 82 4.11 -1.98 -15.29
CA THR A 82 4.59 -3.36 -15.05
C THR A 82 5.45 -3.48 -13.79
N LYS A 83 6.32 -2.49 -13.52
CA LYS A 83 7.15 -2.46 -12.31
C LYS A 83 6.33 -2.16 -11.06
N GLY A 84 5.27 -1.34 -11.19
CA GLY A 84 4.31 -1.07 -10.12
C GLY A 84 3.55 -2.32 -9.67
N LEU A 85 3.11 -3.17 -10.61
CA LEU A 85 2.49 -4.47 -10.28
C LEU A 85 3.42 -5.37 -9.46
N ARG A 86 4.72 -5.41 -9.81
CA ARG A 86 5.72 -6.16 -9.05
C ARG A 86 5.89 -5.59 -7.65
N LEU A 87 5.94 -4.27 -7.52
CA LEU A 87 6.09 -3.58 -6.23
C LEU A 87 4.89 -3.85 -5.31
N ILE A 88 3.67 -3.86 -5.85
CA ILE A 88 2.45 -4.25 -5.12
C ILE A 88 2.56 -5.69 -4.61
N GLY A 89 2.90 -6.63 -5.49
CA GLY A 89 3.08 -8.03 -5.11
C GLY A 89 4.16 -8.20 -4.03
N PHE A 90 5.28 -7.47 -4.17
CA PHE A 90 6.35 -7.47 -3.18
C PHE A 90 5.87 -7.02 -1.79
N PHE A 91 5.11 -5.93 -1.70
CA PHE A 91 4.59 -5.47 -0.40
C PHE A 91 3.55 -6.42 0.19
N VAL A 92 2.62 -6.95 -0.61
CA VAL A 92 1.60 -7.89 -0.14
C VAL A 92 2.25 -9.17 0.39
N ILE A 93 3.16 -9.77 -0.39
CA ILE A 93 3.90 -10.96 0.05
C ILE A 93 4.73 -10.63 1.29
N GLY A 94 5.40 -9.47 1.31
CA GLY A 94 6.18 -9.01 2.45
C GLY A 94 5.37 -8.89 3.74
N TYR A 95 4.16 -8.32 3.69
CA TYR A 95 3.28 -8.22 4.85
C TYR A 95 2.79 -9.59 5.31
N VAL A 96 2.41 -10.49 4.40
CA VAL A 96 2.00 -11.86 4.76
C VAL A 96 3.16 -12.62 5.41
N LEU A 97 4.37 -12.51 4.85
CA LEU A 97 5.57 -13.11 5.44
C LEU A 97 5.93 -12.49 6.79
N TYR A 98 5.74 -11.18 6.95
CA TYR A 98 5.95 -10.49 8.22
C TYR A 98 4.99 -11.01 9.30
N GLU A 99 3.70 -11.20 8.96
CA GLU A 99 2.73 -11.81 9.87
C GLU A 99 3.14 -13.22 10.27
N VAL A 100 3.51 -14.07 9.31
CA VAL A 100 4.01 -15.43 9.61
C VAL A 100 5.27 -15.39 10.48
N ALA A 101 6.18 -14.43 10.25
CA ALA A 101 7.37 -14.26 11.05
C ALA A 101 7.07 -13.87 12.51
N GLN A 102 5.88 -13.32 12.82
CA GLN A 102 5.49 -13.03 14.20
C GLN A 102 5.41 -14.28 15.08
N LEU A 103 5.30 -15.48 14.51
CA LEU A 103 5.41 -16.75 15.25
C LEU A 103 6.77 -16.95 15.94
N ILE A 104 7.82 -16.31 15.42
CA ILE A 104 9.20 -16.43 15.92
C ILE A 104 9.76 -15.11 16.45
N LEU A 105 9.15 -13.96 16.11
CA LEU A 105 9.63 -12.65 16.53
C LEU A 105 9.18 -12.33 17.97
N PRO A 106 10.05 -11.71 18.79
CA PRO A 106 9.68 -11.28 20.13
C PRO A 106 8.58 -10.21 20.05
N LYS A 107 7.53 -10.36 20.86
CA LYS A 107 6.35 -9.46 20.95
C LYS A 107 5.39 -9.50 19.74
N GLY A 108 5.60 -10.39 18.77
CA GLY A 108 4.63 -10.61 17.69
C GLY A 108 3.43 -11.45 18.16
N VAL A 109 2.25 -11.17 17.59
CA VAL A 109 1.03 -11.98 17.79
C VAL A 109 0.49 -12.32 16.42
N PHE A 110 0.81 -13.53 15.94
CA PHE A 110 0.28 -14.02 14.68
C PHE A 110 -1.26 -14.00 14.68
N ASP A 111 -1.87 -13.28 13.74
CA ASP A 111 -3.32 -13.24 13.55
C ASP A 111 -3.70 -13.52 12.08
N TRP A 112 -4.55 -14.54 11.88
CA TRP A 112 -5.10 -14.87 10.56
C TRP A 112 -5.93 -13.71 9.97
N LYS A 113 -6.61 -12.93 10.82
CA LYS A 113 -7.38 -11.75 10.37
C LYS A 113 -6.47 -10.74 9.68
N ASP A 114 -5.25 -10.57 10.16
CA ASP A 114 -4.27 -9.64 9.61
C ASP A 114 -3.72 -10.09 8.24
N ILE A 115 -3.60 -11.40 8.02
CA ILE A 115 -3.32 -11.97 6.70
C ILE A 115 -4.48 -11.68 5.75
N TYR A 116 -5.72 -11.99 6.13
CA TYR A 116 -6.89 -11.73 5.27
C TYR A 116 -7.05 -10.23 4.97
N ALA A 117 -6.86 -9.39 5.98
CA ALA A 117 -6.90 -7.94 5.86
C ALA A 117 -5.82 -7.42 4.89
N THR A 118 -4.60 -7.95 4.97
CA THR A 118 -3.52 -7.63 4.02
C THR A 118 -3.90 -8.00 2.59
N LEU A 119 -4.48 -9.19 2.38
CA LEU A 119 -4.88 -9.65 1.04
C LEU A 119 -6.00 -8.78 0.46
N ILE A 120 -7.04 -8.49 1.26
CA ILE A 120 -8.15 -7.62 0.85
C ILE A 120 -7.66 -6.20 0.56
N GLY A 121 -6.87 -5.61 1.47
CA GLY A 121 -6.29 -4.29 1.28
C GLY A 121 -5.35 -4.23 0.06
N GLY A 122 -4.57 -5.28 -0.18
CA GLY A 122 -3.72 -5.43 -1.35
C GLY A 122 -4.52 -5.48 -2.66
N LEU A 123 -5.66 -6.19 -2.68
CA LEU A 123 -6.58 -6.22 -3.82
C LEU A 123 -7.23 -4.86 -4.08
N ILE A 124 -7.63 -4.15 -3.02
CA ILE A 124 -8.17 -2.78 -3.13
C ILE A 124 -7.09 -1.85 -3.71
N ALA A 125 -5.86 -1.91 -3.19
CA ALA A 125 -4.74 -1.11 -3.68
C ALA A 125 -4.41 -1.42 -5.16
N LEU A 126 -4.44 -2.70 -5.54
CA LEU A 126 -4.25 -3.13 -6.93
C LEU A 126 -5.36 -2.58 -7.84
N GLY A 127 -6.62 -2.65 -7.40
CA GLY A 127 -7.76 -2.09 -8.13
C GLY A 127 -7.60 -0.59 -8.35
N LEU A 128 -7.28 0.16 -7.28
CA LEU A 128 -7.00 1.60 -7.36
C LEU A 128 -5.83 1.89 -8.31
N PHE A 129 -4.71 1.17 -8.17
CA PHE A 129 -3.56 1.33 -9.06
C PHE A 129 -3.92 1.13 -10.54
N LEU A 130 -4.66 0.08 -10.86
CA LEU A 130 -5.11 -0.20 -12.23
C LEU A 130 -6.08 0.86 -12.75
N LEU A 131 -7.02 1.32 -11.90
CA LEU A 131 -7.97 2.38 -12.23
C LEU A 131 -7.24 3.69 -12.54
N LEU A 132 -6.32 4.13 -11.68
CA LEU A 132 -5.56 5.37 -11.87
C LEU A 132 -4.72 5.32 -13.14
N ASN A 133 -4.03 4.21 -13.41
CA ASN A 133 -3.26 4.03 -14.66
C ASN A 133 -4.15 3.97 -15.91
N LYS A 134 -5.43 3.64 -15.77
CA LYS A 134 -6.41 3.67 -16.88
C LYS A 134 -6.98 5.07 -17.11
N LEU A 135 -7.26 5.81 -16.03
CA LEU A 135 -7.87 7.14 -16.08
C LEU A 135 -6.87 8.23 -16.47
N VAL A 136 -5.62 8.14 -16.00
CA VAL A 136 -4.57 9.11 -16.33
C VAL A 136 -4.00 8.80 -17.72
N LYS A 137 -4.71 9.25 -18.75
CA LYS A 137 -4.25 9.22 -20.13
C LYS A 137 -3.38 10.45 -20.41
N GLY A 138 -2.12 10.24 -20.79
CA GLY A 138 -1.19 11.34 -21.07
C GLY A 138 -0.52 11.90 -19.81
N ASN A 139 0.20 11.04 -19.09
CA ASN A 139 0.98 11.42 -17.90
C ASN A 139 2.01 12.52 -18.25
N LYS A 140 1.80 13.74 -17.74
CA LYS A 140 2.67 14.88 -18.02
C LYS A 140 3.80 14.93 -16.99
N THR A 141 5.04 14.98 -17.47
CA THR A 141 6.19 15.32 -16.63
C THR A 141 6.11 16.80 -16.27
N ILE A 142 6.10 17.10 -14.98
CA ILE A 142 6.04 18.45 -14.42
C ILE A 142 7.46 18.95 -14.17
N TYR A 143 8.31 18.09 -13.63
CA TYR A 143 9.69 18.42 -13.31
C TYR A 143 10.62 17.22 -13.49
N LYS A 144 11.86 17.46 -13.90
CA LYS A 144 12.93 16.45 -13.97
C LYS A 144 14.19 17.00 -13.29
N PHE A 145 14.73 16.23 -12.35
CA PHE A 145 16.00 16.51 -11.66
C PHE A 145 17.21 16.10 -12.49
#